data_AF-A0A326RJS7-F1
#
_entry.id   AF-A0A326RJS7-F1
#
_cell.length_a   1.000
_cell.length_b   1.000
_cell.length_c   1.000
_cell.angle_alpha   90.00
_cell.angle_beta   90.00
_cell.angle_gamma   90.00
#
_symmetry.space_group_name_H-M   'P 1'
#
loop_
_entity.id
_entity.type
_entity.pdbx_description
1 polymer ?
#
loop_
_entity_poly.entity_id
_entity_poly.type
_entity_poly.pdbx_seq_one_letter_code
_entity_poly.pdbx_strand_id
1 'polypeptide(L)' 'MDNPAKGPSFSAIAKRYPIQKQYIELLGRKIISGGSGTWGYPVMGAHPKLSEEEAQAMVWYILSLESSE' A
#
# COMPACT_ATOMS: atom_id res chain seq x y z
N MET A 1 -20.67 9.15 -12.37
CA MET A 1 -20.40 8.78 -10.96
C MET A 1 -18.90 8.57 -10.88
N ASP A 2 -18.17 9.67 -10.74
CA ASP A 2 -16.73 9.61 -10.52
C ASP A 2 -16.51 8.83 -9.23
N ASN A 3 -15.73 7.76 -9.28
CA ASN A 3 -15.32 7.04 -8.08
C ASN A 3 -14.00 7.70 -7.66
N PRO A 4 -14.04 8.79 -6.85
CA PRO A 4 -12.81 9.40 -6.36
C PRO A 4 -11.96 8.31 -5.72
N ALA A 5 -10.68 8.27 -6.06
CA ALA A 5 -9.74 7.30 -5.52
C ALA A 5 -9.90 7.29 -3.99
N LYS A 6 -10.39 6.17 -3.45
CA LYS A 6 -10.67 6.00 -2.01
C LYS A 6 -9.38 5.76 -1.22
N GLY A 7 -8.25 6.30 -1.65
CA GLY A 7 -6.95 6.02 -1.07
C GLY A 7 -5.85 6.90 -1.66
N PRO A 8 -4.67 6.92 -1.05
CA PRO A 8 -3.51 7.62 -1.59
C PRO A 8 -3.12 7.08 -2.96
N SER A 9 -2.55 7.92 -3.82
CA SER A 9 -1.93 7.44 -5.05
C SER A 9 -0.71 6.57 -4.73
N PHE A 10 -0.37 5.62 -5.60
CA PHE A 10 0.83 4.79 -5.41
C PHE A 10 2.11 5.63 -5.32
N SER A 11 2.23 6.71 -6.10
CA SER A 11 3.35 7.65 -5.98
C SER A 11 3.41 8.35 -4.62
N ALA A 12 2.26 8.68 -4.01
CA ALA A 12 2.24 9.25 -2.66
C ALA A 12 2.67 8.23 -1.60
N ILE A 13 2.30 6.96 -1.76
CA ILE A 13 2.76 5.86 -0.90
C ILE A 13 4.27 5.69 -1.03
N ALA A 14 4.79 5.64 -2.27
CA ALA A 14 6.20 5.49 -2.57
C ALA A 14 7.04 6.63 -1.97
N LYS A 15 6.62 7.89 -2.15
CA LYS A 15 7.27 9.07 -1.54
C LYS A 15 7.29 9.08 -0.01
N ARG A 16 6.35 8.39 0.65
CA ARG A 16 6.27 8.34 2.12
C ARG A 16 7.10 7.22 2.74
N TYR A 17 7.32 6.13 2.01
CA TYR A 17 7.94 4.91 2.52
C TYR A 17 9.11 4.49 1.61
N PRO A 18 10.36 4.56 2.10
CA PRO A 18 11.50 4.12 1.31
C PRO A 18 11.46 2.61 1.07
N ILE A 19 12.14 2.15 0.01
CA ILE A 19 12.20 0.73 -0.36
C ILE A 19 13.07 -0.06 0.64
N GLN A 20 12.47 -0.44 1.76
CA GLN A 20 13.14 -1.18 2.84
C GLN A 20 12.26 -2.34 3.29
N LYS A 21 12.89 -3.46 3.65
CA LYS A 21 12.22 -4.70 4.08
C LYS A 21 11.14 -4.45 5.16
N GLN A 22 11.44 -3.61 6.14
CA GLN A 22 10.50 -3.25 7.21
C GLN A 22 9.19 -2.62 6.70
N TYR A 23 9.24 -1.78 5.66
CA TYR A 23 8.04 -1.15 5.09
C TYR A 23 7.30 -2.07 4.14
N ILE A 24 8.04 -2.94 3.43
CA ILE A 24 7.47 -4.00 2.59
C ILE A 24 6.61 -4.93 3.44
N GLU A 25 7.14 -5.43 4.55
CA GLU A 25 6.43 -6.30 5.48
C GLU A 25 5.25 -5.57 6.15
N LEU A 26 5.47 -4.33 6.63
CA LEU A 26 4.44 -3.54 7.31
C LEU A 26 3.23 -3.28 6.41
N LEU A 27 3.47 -2.82 5.19
CA LEU A 27 2.41 -2.50 4.24
C LEU A 27 1.77 -3.77 3.67
N GLY A 28 2.55 -4.85 3.49
CA GLY A 28 2.01 -6.15 3.07
C GLY A 28 1.00 -6.69 4.08
N ARG A 29 1.35 -6.67 5.38
CA ARG A 29 0.41 -7.01 6.46
C ARG A 29 -0.82 -6.10 6.46
N LYS A 30 -0.65 -4.78 6.25
CA LYS A 30 -1.78 -3.86 6.14
C LYS A 30 -2.72 -4.22 4.99
N ILE A 31 -2.21 -4.61 3.82
CA ILE A 31 -3.04 -5.03 2.68
C ILE A 31 -3.90 -6.23 3.09
N ILE A 32 -3.31 -7.23 3.76
CA ILE A 32 -4.03 -8.42 4.19
C ILE A 32 -5.07 -8.09 5.27
N SER A 33 -4.70 -7.32 6.30
CA SER A 33 -5.58 -7.00 7.44
C SER A 33 -6.58 -5.89 7.16
N GLY A 34 -6.39 -5.11 6.10
CA GLY A 34 -7.03 -3.81 5.95
C GLY A 34 -6.47 -2.76 6.91
N GLY A 35 -7.00 -1.55 6.83
CA GLY A 35 -6.60 -0.46 7.72
C GLY A 35 -7.32 0.85 7.44
N SER A 36 -7.29 1.75 8.42
CA SER A 36 -7.90 3.08 8.36
C SER A 36 -6.99 4.14 9.00
N GLY A 37 -7.29 5.42 8.78
CA GLY A 37 -6.70 6.55 9.51
C GLY A 37 -5.28 6.98 9.08
N THR A 38 -4.49 6.12 8.43
CA THR A 38 -3.10 6.45 8.04
C THR A 38 -3.01 7.51 6.92
N TRP A 39 -4.07 7.60 6.11
CA TRP A 39 -4.19 8.50 4.95
C TRP A 39 -5.47 9.34 5.02
N GLY A 40 -5.97 9.58 6.23
CA GLY A 40 -7.23 10.29 6.48
C GLY A 40 -8.43 9.34 6.61
N TYR A 41 -9.59 9.81 6.14
CA TYR A 41 -10.87 9.09 6.21
C TYR A 41 -10.95 7.77 5.43
N PRO A 42 -10.24 7.57 4.30
CA PRO A 42 -10.47 6.36 3.53
C PRO A 42 -10.06 5.09 4.29
N VAL A 43 -10.90 4.06 4.19
CA VAL A 43 -10.72 2.75 4.81
C VAL A 43 -10.38 1.74 3.72
N MET A 44 -9.30 0.99 3.93
CA MET A 44 -8.93 -0.15 3.11
C MET A 44 -9.54 -1.41 3.73
N GLY A 45 -10.37 -2.11 2.96
CA GLY A 45 -10.89 -3.43 3.35
C GLY A 45 -9.77 -4.47 3.44
N ALA A 46 -10.00 -5.52 4.23
CA ALA A 46 -9.06 -6.63 4.33
C ALA A 46 -9.01 -7.44 3.03
N HIS A 47 -7.82 -7.90 2.66
CA HIS A 47 -7.58 -8.80 1.53
C HIS A 47 -7.04 -10.17 2.02
N PRO A 48 -7.83 -10.95 2.79
CA PRO A 48 -7.35 -12.15 3.48
C PRO A 48 -7.03 -13.34 2.56
N LYS A 49 -7.30 -13.20 1.25
CA LYS A 49 -7.00 -14.24 0.25
C LYS A 49 -5.60 -14.14 -0.32
N LEU A 50 -4.90 -13.02 -0.08
CA LEU A 50 -3.52 -12.85 -0.52
C LEU A 50 -2.57 -13.53 0.45
N SER A 51 -1.53 -14.16 -0.09
CA SER A 51 -0.38 -14.58 0.72
C SER A 51 0.44 -13.36 1.17
N GLU A 52 1.28 -13.56 2.19
CA GLU A 52 2.20 -12.51 2.63
C GLU A 52 3.20 -12.14 1.52
N GLU A 53 3.70 -13.13 0.79
CA GLU A 53 4.64 -12.93 -0.32
C GLU A 53 3.99 -12.15 -1.47
N GLU A 54 2.75 -12.47 -1.84
CA GLU A 54 2.01 -11.73 -2.87
C GLU A 54 1.81 -10.27 -2.46
N ALA A 55 1.38 -10.03 -1.22
CA ALA A 55 1.18 -8.68 -0.71
C ALA A 55 2.50 -7.90 -0.64
N GLN A 56 3.59 -8.53 -0.21
CA GLN A 56 4.92 -7.91 -0.18
C GLN A 56 5.45 -7.59 -1.58
N ALA A 57 5.22 -8.46 -2.58
CA ALA A 57 5.61 -8.20 -3.96
C ALA A 57 4.86 -6.99 -4.55
N MET A 58 3.56 -6.86 -4.26
CA MET A 58 2.78 -5.68 -4.64
C MET A 58 3.32 -4.40 -4.00
N VAL A 59 3.67 -4.45 -2.71
CA VAL A 59 4.23 -3.29 -2.02
C VAL A 59 5.59 -2.92 -2.60
N TRP A 60 6.47 -3.89 -2.83
CA TRP A 60 7.76 -3.64 -3.43
C TRP A 60 7.61 -2.91 -4.77
N TYR A 61 6.68 -3.36 -5.62
CA TYR A 61 6.37 -2.67 -6.87
C TYR A 61 5.91 -1.23 -6.62
N ILE A 62 4.95 -1.00 -5.72
CA ILE A 62 4.47 0.35 -5.39
C ILE A 62 5.61 1.26 -4.93
N LEU A 63 6.48 0.80 -4.02
CA LEU A 63 7.58 1.60 -3.49
C LEU A 63 8.66 1.86 -4.55
N SER A 64 8.81 0.96 -5.53
CA SER A 64 9.76 1.15 -6.64
C SER A 64 9.36 2.31 -7.58
N LEU A 65 8.08 2.73 -7.56
CA LEU A 65 7.58 3.84 -8.39
C LEU A 65 8.10 5.22 -7.95
N GLU A 66 8.76 5.34 -6.78
CA GLU A 66 9.48 6.58 -6.41
C GLU A 66 10.70 6.81 -7.32
N SER A 67 11.32 5.73 -7.81
CA SER A 67 12.55 5.81 -8.61
C SER A 67 12.32 6.09 -10.10
N SER A 68 11.06 6.09 -10.56
CA SER A 68 10.67 6.46 -11.91
C SER A 68 10.15 7.89 -11.93
N GLU A 69 11.02 8.85 -12.23
CA GLU A 69 10.62 10.17 -12.77
C GLU A 69 10.44 10.11 -14.28
#